data_AF-A0A8X8KP68-F1
#
_entry.id   AF-A0A8X8KP68-F1
#
_cell.length_a   1.000
_cell.length_b   1.000
_cell.length_c   1.000
_cell.angle_alpha   90.00
_cell.angle_beta   90.00
_cell.angle_gamma   90.00
#
_symmetry.space_group_name_H-M   'P 1'
#
loop_
_entity.id
_entity.type
_entity.pdbx_description
1 polymer ?
#
loop_
_entity_poly.entity_id
_entity_poly.type
_entity_poly.pdbx_seq_one_letter_code
_entity_poly.pdbx_strand_id
1 'polypeptide(L)'
;MKSKLRLLMGATALLYLGPLLAGLGGFGWAVVPVFTLIFVLWLIVLRPHQWPRRPADWTVQVAVVAVTQALVQVLLVAVCFGIGRGIGGVLGFLPPFPMMLPIAVSFLSIPLSRLVWDPWKAAELDQFLDDAIRQISNPADRPRNPEWLDAATARILALPPDTSDAEAEAAINALKEMDYPVMDALIAALDNGGPAAHAGRRGLILWSTDPARVLAQRGRELPEDAFSVTWLDPALTWLFLRRAHPLIVAHPELWADFPDYKELHFAMDDKNDPALNAALRAMADAIVQATPEHLRDDDSNSMTVGGHTGA
;
A
#
# COMPACT_ATOMS: atom_id res chain seq x y z
N MET A 1 -7.01 -30.22 -6.62
CA MET A 1 -5.90 -29.23 -6.57
C MET A 1 -4.51 -29.88 -6.62
N LYS A 2 -4.20 -30.88 -5.78
CA LYS A 2 -2.88 -31.56 -5.74
C LYS A 2 -2.37 -32.09 -7.10
N SER A 3 -3.23 -32.69 -7.92
CA SER A 3 -2.83 -33.25 -9.22
C SER A 3 -2.46 -32.19 -10.27
N LYS A 4 -3.14 -31.02 -10.27
CA LYS A 4 -2.85 -29.91 -11.19
C LYS A 4 -1.53 -29.24 -10.86
N LEU A 5 -1.26 -29.02 -9.56
CA LEU A 5 -0.02 -28.43 -9.08
C LEU A 5 1.21 -29.30 -9.41
N ARG A 6 1.10 -30.62 -9.18
CA ARG A 6 2.18 -31.57 -9.53
C ARG A 6 2.47 -31.60 -11.02
N LEU A 7 1.43 -31.45 -11.84
CA LEU A 7 1.58 -31.50 -13.29
C LEU A 7 2.13 -30.18 -13.85
N LEU A 8 1.84 -29.04 -13.20
CA LEU A 8 2.52 -27.76 -13.47
C LEU A 8 4.01 -27.79 -13.07
N MET A 9 4.32 -28.37 -11.90
CA MET A 9 5.72 -28.61 -11.49
C MET A 9 6.44 -29.50 -12.51
N GLY A 10 5.76 -30.54 -13.00
CA GLY A 10 6.29 -31.42 -14.06
C GLY A 10 6.54 -30.69 -15.38
N ALA A 11 5.61 -29.84 -15.83
CA ALA A 11 5.79 -29.03 -17.04
C ALA A 11 6.96 -28.05 -16.90
N THR A 12 7.08 -27.41 -15.76
CA THR A 12 8.19 -26.48 -15.45
C THR A 12 9.54 -27.22 -15.36
N ALA A 13 9.55 -28.43 -14.79
CA ALA A 13 10.73 -29.28 -14.79
C ALA A 13 11.17 -29.67 -16.21
N LEU A 14 10.23 -29.99 -17.10
CA LEU A 14 10.51 -30.25 -18.52
C LEU A 14 11.17 -29.05 -19.20
N LEU A 15 10.70 -27.83 -18.90
CA LEU A 15 11.27 -26.60 -19.42
C LEU A 15 12.76 -26.48 -19.07
N TYR A 16 13.13 -26.71 -17.81
CA TYR A 16 14.52 -26.66 -17.32
C TYR A 16 15.39 -27.83 -17.77
N LEU A 17 14.77 -28.99 -18.04
CA LEU A 17 15.49 -30.20 -18.40
C LEU A 17 16.19 -30.07 -19.76
N GLY A 18 15.61 -29.37 -20.74
CA GLY A 18 16.24 -29.18 -22.05
C GLY A 18 17.60 -28.48 -22.00
N PRO A 19 17.75 -27.25 -21.47
CA PRO A 19 19.06 -26.60 -21.40
C PRO A 19 20.06 -27.39 -20.54
N LEU A 20 19.60 -28.08 -19.49
CA LEU A 20 20.45 -28.97 -18.70
C LEU A 20 20.95 -30.18 -19.53
N LEU A 21 20.08 -30.86 -20.28
CA LEU A 21 20.46 -31.95 -21.17
C LEU A 21 21.38 -31.48 -22.30
N ALA A 22 21.16 -30.26 -22.80
CA ALA A 22 22.04 -29.66 -23.80
C ALA A 22 23.44 -29.35 -23.23
N GLY A 23 23.51 -28.87 -21.99
CA GLY A 23 24.77 -28.72 -21.27
C GLY A 23 25.49 -30.08 -21.11
N LEU A 24 24.74 -31.09 -20.65
CA LEU A 24 25.22 -32.46 -20.43
C LEU A 24 25.72 -33.12 -21.72
N GLY A 25 25.02 -32.92 -22.84
CA GLY A 25 25.42 -33.39 -24.16
C GLY A 25 26.61 -32.64 -24.76
N GLY A 26 27.14 -31.62 -24.08
CA GLY A 26 28.33 -30.89 -24.49
C GLY A 26 28.12 -29.92 -25.66
N PHE A 27 26.87 -29.57 -25.97
CA PHE A 27 26.56 -28.63 -27.06
C PHE A 27 27.21 -27.25 -26.83
N GLY A 28 27.36 -26.47 -27.90
CA GLY A 28 27.96 -25.13 -27.83
C GLY A 28 27.02 -24.05 -27.30
N TRP A 29 27.58 -22.91 -26.89
CA TRP A 29 26.83 -21.74 -26.38
C TRP A 29 25.81 -21.16 -27.38
N ALA A 30 25.97 -21.43 -28.68
CA ALA A 30 25.03 -21.02 -29.72
C ALA A 30 23.60 -21.55 -29.52
N VAL A 31 23.43 -22.59 -28.70
CA VAL A 31 22.12 -23.17 -28.36
C VAL A 31 21.38 -22.39 -27.24
N VAL A 32 22.09 -21.60 -26.42
CA VAL A 32 21.49 -20.84 -25.31
C VAL A 32 20.41 -19.84 -25.76
N PRO A 33 20.59 -19.06 -26.85
CA PRO A 33 19.53 -18.20 -27.36
C PRO A 33 18.25 -18.96 -27.75
N VAL A 34 18.37 -20.19 -28.26
CA VAL A 34 17.22 -21.02 -28.63
C VAL A 34 16.39 -21.36 -27.40
N PHE A 35 17.03 -21.82 -26.32
CA PHE A 35 16.33 -22.09 -25.06
C PHE A 35 15.78 -20.82 -24.42
N THR A 36 16.51 -19.72 -24.48
CA THR A 36 16.03 -18.42 -23.98
C THR A 36 14.72 -18.03 -24.68
N LEU A 37 14.63 -18.19 -26.00
CA LEU A 37 13.41 -17.91 -26.75
C LEU A 37 12.25 -18.79 -26.30
N ILE A 38 12.50 -20.09 -26.05
CA ILE A 38 11.48 -21.02 -25.54
C ILE A 38 10.98 -20.58 -24.15
N PHE A 39 11.87 -20.13 -23.27
CA PHE A 39 11.51 -19.68 -21.92
C PHE A 39 10.72 -18.37 -21.94
N VAL A 40 11.13 -17.42 -22.78
CA VAL A 40 10.38 -16.17 -22.98
C VAL A 40 9.01 -16.47 -23.57
N LEU A 41 8.92 -17.35 -24.58
CA LEU A 41 7.65 -17.77 -25.16
C LEU A 41 6.76 -18.45 -24.11
N TRP A 42 7.33 -19.32 -23.29
CA TRP A 42 6.61 -19.94 -22.16
C TRP A 42 6.06 -18.89 -21.21
N LEU A 43 6.85 -17.86 -20.85
CA LEU A 43 6.41 -16.77 -19.98
C LEU A 43 5.27 -15.97 -20.61
N ILE A 44 5.37 -15.62 -21.89
CA ILE A 44 4.32 -14.94 -22.65
C ILE A 44 3.02 -15.75 -22.64
N VAL A 45 3.11 -17.08 -22.84
CA VAL A 45 1.95 -17.98 -22.85
C VAL A 45 1.32 -18.10 -21.46
N LEU A 46 2.14 -18.13 -20.41
CA LEU A 46 1.68 -18.32 -19.03
C LEU A 46 1.10 -17.04 -18.42
N ARG A 47 1.67 -15.88 -18.78
CA ARG A 47 1.30 -14.55 -18.28
C ARG A 47 1.00 -13.56 -19.41
N PRO A 48 -0.01 -13.84 -20.26
CA PRO A 48 -0.30 -13.00 -21.43
C PRO A 48 -0.75 -11.58 -21.09
N HIS A 49 -1.13 -11.31 -19.84
CA HIS A 49 -1.53 -9.99 -19.36
C HIS A 49 -0.34 -9.05 -19.08
N GLN A 50 0.86 -9.58 -18.86
CA GLN A 50 2.08 -8.79 -18.61
C GLN A 50 2.71 -8.27 -19.91
N TRP A 51 2.23 -8.74 -21.06
CA TRP A 51 2.78 -8.44 -22.37
C TRP A 51 1.77 -7.61 -23.17
N PRO A 52 2.02 -6.31 -23.40
CA PRO A 52 1.08 -5.46 -24.11
C PRO A 52 0.87 -5.95 -25.55
N ARG A 53 -0.41 -6.10 -25.92
CA ARG A 53 -0.79 -6.58 -27.26
C ARG A 53 -0.75 -5.48 -28.32
N ARG A 54 -0.91 -4.22 -27.91
CA ARG A 54 -0.88 -3.07 -28.82
C ARG A 54 0.45 -2.33 -28.66
N PRO A 55 1.08 -1.87 -29.75
CA PRO A 55 2.31 -1.09 -29.70
C PRO A 55 2.19 0.16 -28.83
N ALA A 56 1.02 0.80 -28.80
CA ALA A 56 0.75 2.02 -28.02
C ALA A 56 0.80 1.80 -26.50
N ASP A 57 0.62 0.56 -26.04
CA ASP A 57 0.61 0.22 -24.61
C ASP A 57 2.02 -0.08 -24.08
N TRP A 58 3.05 -0.04 -24.94
CA TRP A 58 4.46 -0.22 -24.56
C TRP A 58 5.04 1.10 -24.02
N THR A 59 4.86 1.32 -22.73
CA THR A 59 5.56 2.40 -22.01
C THR A 59 6.99 2.00 -21.67
N VAL A 60 7.84 2.99 -21.33
CA VAL A 60 9.23 2.74 -20.91
C VAL A 60 9.28 1.81 -19.69
N GLN A 61 8.37 1.99 -18.74
CA GLN A 61 8.27 1.18 -17.53
C GLN A 61 7.98 -0.29 -17.87
N VAL A 62 7.02 -0.54 -18.77
CA VAL A 62 6.67 -1.90 -19.19
C VAL A 62 7.81 -2.55 -19.98
N ALA A 63 8.49 -1.78 -20.84
CA ALA A 63 9.65 -2.27 -21.58
C ALA A 63 10.80 -2.68 -20.63
N VAL A 64 11.08 -1.89 -19.59
CA VAL A 64 12.10 -2.21 -18.57
C VAL A 64 11.76 -3.52 -17.85
N VAL A 65 10.51 -3.71 -17.45
CA VAL A 65 10.07 -4.96 -16.80
C VAL A 65 10.22 -6.15 -17.75
N ALA A 66 9.78 -6.03 -19.00
CA ALA A 66 9.88 -7.11 -20.00
C ALA A 66 11.35 -7.49 -20.29
N VAL A 67 12.24 -6.49 -20.42
CA VAL A 67 13.69 -6.71 -20.59
C VAL A 67 14.27 -7.40 -19.36
N THR A 68 13.92 -6.95 -18.16
CA THR A 68 14.39 -7.56 -16.91
C THR A 68 13.95 -9.03 -16.81
N GLN A 69 12.69 -9.33 -17.14
CA GLN A 69 12.20 -10.70 -17.18
C GLN A 69 12.95 -11.55 -18.20
N ALA A 70 13.23 -11.03 -19.40
CA ALA A 70 14.01 -11.72 -20.42
C ALA A 70 15.45 -11.99 -19.95
N LEU A 71 16.09 -11.03 -19.28
CA LEU A 71 17.43 -11.21 -18.69
C LEU A 71 17.46 -12.29 -17.62
N VAL A 72 16.43 -12.38 -16.78
CA VAL A 72 16.28 -13.49 -15.82
C VAL A 72 16.18 -14.84 -16.55
N GLN A 73 15.46 -14.91 -17.68
CA GLN A 73 15.41 -16.14 -18.47
C GLN A 73 16.78 -16.51 -19.06
N VAL A 74 17.53 -15.54 -19.58
CA VAL A 74 18.91 -15.77 -20.06
C VAL A 74 19.78 -16.33 -18.95
N LEU A 75 19.75 -15.71 -17.76
CA LEU A 75 20.53 -16.16 -16.61
C LEU A 75 20.16 -17.59 -16.21
N LEU A 76 18.87 -17.88 -16.12
CA LEU A 76 18.40 -19.18 -15.69
C LEU A 76 18.76 -20.28 -16.70
N VAL A 77 18.60 -20.02 -18.00
CA VAL A 77 19.04 -20.94 -19.07
C VAL A 77 20.55 -21.16 -19.00
N ALA A 78 21.34 -20.09 -18.81
CA ALA A 78 22.79 -20.19 -18.69
C ALA A 78 23.22 -21.01 -17.48
N VAL A 79 22.53 -20.87 -16.33
CA VAL A 79 22.76 -21.66 -15.12
C VAL A 79 22.42 -23.13 -15.36
N CYS A 80 21.23 -23.46 -15.89
CA CYS A 80 20.84 -24.84 -16.19
C CYS A 80 21.82 -25.50 -17.16
N PHE A 81 22.20 -24.78 -18.21
CA PHE A 81 23.18 -25.22 -19.20
C PHE A 81 24.56 -25.42 -18.58
N GLY A 82 25.02 -24.49 -17.75
CA GLY A 82 26.28 -24.57 -17.02
C GLY A 82 26.34 -25.76 -16.06
N ILE A 83 25.25 -26.03 -15.32
CA ILE A 83 25.13 -27.21 -14.45
C ILE A 83 25.23 -28.49 -15.27
N GLY A 84 24.44 -28.60 -16.36
CA GLY A 84 24.50 -29.75 -17.25
C GLY A 84 25.92 -29.99 -17.79
N ARG A 85 26.58 -28.91 -18.23
CA ARG A 85 27.95 -28.97 -18.74
C ARG A 85 28.97 -29.34 -17.67
N GLY A 86 28.80 -28.85 -16.45
CA GLY A 86 29.61 -29.23 -15.29
C GLY A 86 29.48 -30.73 -14.99
N ILE A 87 28.26 -31.27 -15.00
CA ILE A 87 28.00 -32.70 -14.79
C ILE A 87 28.66 -33.53 -15.90
N GLY A 88 28.44 -33.18 -17.18
CA GLY A 88 29.03 -33.89 -18.31
C GLY A 88 30.56 -33.85 -18.31
N GLY A 89 31.13 -32.72 -17.91
CA GLY A 89 32.57 -32.55 -17.73
C GLY A 89 33.15 -33.40 -16.60
N VAL A 90 32.52 -33.42 -15.42
CA VAL A 90 32.95 -34.21 -14.26
C VAL A 90 32.82 -35.71 -14.51
N LEU A 91 31.74 -36.14 -15.16
CA LEU A 91 31.52 -37.55 -15.50
C LEU A 91 32.42 -38.04 -16.64
N GLY A 92 33.08 -37.13 -17.36
CA GLY A 92 33.89 -37.46 -18.54
C GLY A 92 33.09 -38.11 -19.67
N PHE A 93 31.76 -38.00 -19.62
CA PHE A 93 30.83 -38.67 -20.52
C PHE A 93 29.83 -37.66 -21.07
N LEU A 94 29.82 -37.51 -22.39
CA LEU A 94 28.87 -36.70 -23.13
C LEU A 94 27.89 -37.65 -23.81
N PRO A 95 26.65 -37.79 -23.30
CA PRO A 95 25.68 -38.66 -23.95
C PRO A 95 25.40 -38.13 -25.36
N PRO A 96 25.36 -39.01 -26.39
CA PRO A 96 25.17 -38.61 -27.78
C PRO A 96 23.69 -38.34 -28.07
N PHE A 97 23.09 -37.36 -27.40
CA PHE A 97 21.73 -36.94 -27.68
C PHE A 97 21.66 -36.21 -29.01
N PRO A 98 20.61 -36.42 -29.84
CA PRO A 98 20.35 -35.53 -30.96
C PRO A 98 19.95 -34.15 -30.41
N MET A 99 20.44 -33.07 -31.02
CA MET A 99 20.19 -31.68 -30.57
C MET A 99 18.69 -31.36 -30.43
N MET A 100 17.85 -31.99 -31.26
CA MET A 100 16.40 -31.80 -31.24
C MET A 100 15.74 -32.33 -29.96
N LEU A 101 16.33 -33.32 -29.28
CA LEU A 101 15.71 -33.92 -28.09
C LEU A 101 15.64 -32.91 -26.93
N PRO A 102 16.74 -32.27 -26.49
CA PRO A 102 16.70 -31.21 -25.49
C PRO A 102 15.72 -30.08 -25.82
N ILE A 103 15.69 -29.65 -27.09
CA ILE A 103 14.80 -28.59 -27.58
C ILE A 103 13.33 -29.02 -27.49
N ALA A 104 13.01 -30.22 -27.97
CA ALA A 104 11.65 -30.76 -27.94
C ALA A 104 11.14 -30.93 -26.50
N VAL A 105 12.00 -31.39 -25.59
CA VAL A 105 11.69 -31.53 -24.16
C VAL A 105 11.30 -30.19 -23.54
N SER A 106 12.10 -29.14 -23.75
CA SER A 106 11.74 -27.80 -23.25
C SER A 106 10.50 -27.24 -23.94
N PHE A 107 10.36 -27.42 -25.26
CA PHE A 107 9.24 -26.86 -26.01
C PHE A 107 7.90 -27.51 -25.63
N LEU A 108 7.89 -28.82 -25.34
CA LEU A 108 6.69 -29.56 -24.93
C LEU A 108 6.11 -29.06 -23.59
N SER A 109 6.91 -28.38 -22.77
CA SER A 109 6.42 -27.73 -21.55
C SER A 109 5.34 -26.68 -21.82
N ILE A 110 5.38 -26.00 -22.97
CA ILE A 110 4.46 -24.90 -23.32
C ILE A 110 3.02 -25.40 -23.47
N PRO A 111 2.70 -26.34 -24.40
CA PRO A 111 1.35 -26.86 -24.53
C PRO A 111 0.90 -27.62 -23.26
N LEU A 112 1.82 -28.30 -22.57
CA LEU A 112 1.51 -29.02 -21.34
C LEU A 112 1.10 -28.06 -20.22
N SER A 113 1.79 -26.92 -20.09
CA SER A 113 1.43 -25.86 -19.14
C SER A 113 0.05 -25.30 -19.47
N ARG A 114 -0.26 -25.09 -20.76
CA ARG A 114 -1.53 -24.49 -21.19
C ARG A 114 -2.74 -25.41 -21.01
N LEU A 115 -2.56 -26.73 -21.13
CA LEU A 115 -3.62 -27.73 -20.91
C LEU A 115 -4.09 -27.76 -19.45
N VAL A 116 -3.22 -27.32 -18.53
CA VAL A 116 -3.35 -27.57 -17.10
C VAL A 116 -3.67 -26.28 -16.35
N TRP A 117 -3.19 -25.16 -16.91
CA TRP A 117 -3.25 -23.84 -16.34
C TRP A 117 -4.16 -22.93 -17.17
N ASP A 118 -5.11 -22.30 -16.49
CA ASP A 118 -5.97 -21.27 -17.08
C ASP A 118 -5.36 -19.89 -16.74
N PRO A 119 -4.84 -19.13 -17.72
CA PRO A 119 -4.13 -17.87 -17.49
C PRO A 119 -5.04 -16.79 -16.91
N TRP A 120 -6.37 -16.92 -17.06
CA TRP A 120 -7.33 -16.00 -16.47
C TRP A 120 -7.44 -16.21 -14.96
N LYS A 121 -7.54 -17.46 -14.50
CA LYS A 121 -7.50 -17.79 -13.06
C LYS A 121 -6.16 -17.46 -12.42
N ALA A 122 -5.09 -17.49 -13.21
CA ALA A 122 -3.76 -17.10 -12.78
C ALA A 122 -3.62 -15.59 -12.61
N ALA A 123 -4.21 -14.81 -13.53
CA ALA A 123 -4.25 -13.36 -13.41
C ALA A 123 -5.10 -12.93 -12.21
N GLU A 124 -6.24 -13.60 -11.95
CA GLU A 124 -7.05 -13.36 -10.74
C GLU A 124 -6.26 -13.70 -9.46
N LEU A 125 -5.48 -14.79 -9.46
CA LEU A 125 -4.68 -15.18 -8.31
C LEU A 125 -3.44 -14.29 -8.12
N ASP A 126 -2.73 -13.93 -9.19
CA ASP A 126 -1.60 -12.99 -9.13
C ASP A 126 -2.09 -11.60 -8.72
N GLN A 127 -3.26 -11.14 -9.19
CA GLN A 127 -3.91 -9.92 -8.68
C GLN A 127 -4.24 -10.05 -7.21
N PHE A 128 -4.89 -11.14 -6.78
CA PHE A 128 -5.17 -11.38 -5.37
C PHE A 128 -3.91 -11.40 -4.51
N LEU A 129 -2.80 -11.97 -5.01
CA LEU A 129 -1.52 -12.03 -4.31
C LEU A 129 -0.80 -10.68 -4.30
N ASP A 130 -0.79 -9.95 -5.41
CA ASP A 130 -0.25 -8.59 -5.49
C ASP A 130 -1.06 -7.65 -4.59
N ASP A 131 -2.38 -7.81 -4.54
CA ASP A 131 -3.27 -7.11 -3.63
C ASP A 131 -3.00 -7.53 -2.18
N ALA A 132 -2.79 -8.81 -1.88
CA ALA A 132 -2.42 -9.28 -0.55
C ALA A 132 -1.03 -8.78 -0.12
N ILE A 133 -0.06 -8.73 -1.05
CA ILE A 133 1.28 -8.18 -0.80
C ILE A 133 1.19 -6.67 -0.62
N ARG A 134 0.35 -5.97 -1.39
CA ARG A 134 0.01 -4.56 -1.16
C ARG A 134 -0.64 -4.36 0.20
N GLN A 135 -1.56 -5.23 0.62
CA GLN A 135 -2.19 -5.19 1.95
C GLN A 135 -1.21 -5.43 3.11
N ILE A 136 -0.14 -6.20 2.88
CA ILE A 136 0.92 -6.43 3.86
C ILE A 136 1.93 -5.27 3.85
N SER A 137 2.26 -4.76 2.67
CA SER A 137 3.24 -3.66 2.49
C SER A 137 2.62 -2.29 2.81
N ASN A 138 1.30 -2.19 2.70
CA ASN A 138 0.44 -1.05 3.00
C ASN A 138 -0.73 -1.56 3.86
N PRO A 139 -0.61 -1.50 5.20
CA PRO A 139 -1.67 -1.93 6.12
C PRO A 139 -3.02 -1.22 5.89
N ALA A 140 -3.00 -0.08 5.20
CA ALA A 140 -4.16 0.71 4.80
C ALA A 140 -5.09 0.00 3.79
N ASP A 141 -4.60 -0.97 3.01
CA ASP A 141 -5.34 -1.58 1.90
C ASP A 141 -6.10 -2.88 2.25
N ARG A 142 -6.08 -3.36 3.51
CA ARG A 142 -6.84 -4.56 3.91
C ARG A 142 -8.32 -4.40 3.55
N PRO A 143 -9.01 -5.45 3.06
CA PRO A 143 -10.46 -5.40 2.85
C PRO A 143 -11.15 -5.10 4.19
N ARG A 144 -11.55 -3.84 4.34
CA ARG A 144 -12.41 -3.32 5.40
C ARG A 144 -13.81 -3.84 5.15
N ASN A 145 -14.14 -4.98 5.74
CA ASN A 145 -15.47 -5.10 6.33
C ASN A 145 -15.51 -6.25 7.32
N PRO A 146 -15.25 -6.01 8.61
CA PRO A 146 -15.92 -6.81 9.58
C PRO A 146 -17.31 -6.16 9.79
N GLU A 147 -18.40 -6.89 9.49
CA GLU A 147 -19.79 -6.40 9.63
C GLU A 147 -20.08 -5.68 10.97
N TRP A 148 -19.27 -5.95 12.00
CA TRP A 148 -19.34 -5.24 13.28
C TRP A 148 -19.00 -3.74 13.18
N LEU A 149 -18.10 -3.33 12.28
CA LEU A 149 -17.67 -1.94 12.12
C LEU A 149 -18.78 -1.10 11.49
N ASP A 150 -19.41 -1.60 10.43
CA ASP A 150 -20.58 -0.94 9.83
C ASP A 150 -21.71 -0.79 10.86
N ALA A 151 -21.99 -1.84 11.64
CA ALA A 151 -23.00 -1.80 12.68
C ALA A 151 -22.65 -0.84 13.84
N ALA A 152 -21.38 -0.79 14.24
CA ALA A 152 -20.93 0.08 15.32
C ALA A 152 -20.90 1.56 14.91
N THR A 153 -20.41 1.84 13.70
CA THR A 153 -20.41 3.18 13.11
C THR A 153 -21.83 3.67 12.86
N ALA A 154 -22.73 2.83 12.36
CA ALA A 154 -24.15 3.18 12.22
C ALA A 154 -24.78 3.55 13.57
N ARG A 155 -24.39 2.89 14.67
CA ARG A 155 -24.87 3.23 16.02
C ARG A 155 -24.36 4.60 16.48
N ILE A 156 -23.12 4.96 16.16
CA ILE A 156 -22.54 6.27 16.47
C ILE A 156 -23.24 7.37 15.64
N LEU A 157 -23.49 7.12 14.36
CA LEU A 157 -24.21 8.04 13.47
C LEU A 157 -25.68 8.22 13.84
N ALA A 158 -26.28 7.24 14.52
CA ALA A 158 -27.66 7.29 14.98
C ALA A 158 -27.83 8.02 16.33
N LEU A 159 -26.76 8.53 16.94
CA LEU A 159 -26.84 9.27 18.20
C LEU A 159 -27.65 10.57 18.01
N PRO A 160 -28.62 10.86 18.89
CA PRO A 160 -29.34 12.13 18.87
C PRO A 160 -28.39 13.33 19.02
N PRO A 161 -28.64 14.48 18.36
CA PRO A 161 -27.76 15.65 18.48
C PRO A 161 -27.60 16.20 19.91
N ASP A 162 -28.61 15.99 20.77
CA ASP A 162 -28.67 16.38 22.18
C ASP A 162 -28.08 15.34 23.14
N THR A 163 -27.52 14.24 22.63
CA THR A 163 -26.75 13.25 23.42
C THR A 163 -25.74 13.97 24.30
N SER A 164 -25.56 13.53 25.55
CA SER A 164 -24.58 14.17 26.45
C SER A 164 -23.13 13.86 26.04
N ASP A 165 -22.18 14.68 26.49
CA ASP A 165 -20.74 14.46 26.20
C ASP A 165 -20.25 13.09 26.69
N ALA A 166 -20.70 12.68 27.88
CA ALA A 166 -20.33 11.39 28.46
C ALA A 166 -20.87 10.21 27.64
N GLU A 167 -22.10 10.32 27.12
CA GLU A 167 -22.69 9.28 26.27
C GLU A 167 -22.06 9.24 24.87
N ALA A 168 -21.77 10.40 24.30
CA ALA A 168 -21.07 10.50 23.01
C ALA A 168 -19.68 9.87 23.11
N GLU A 169 -18.91 10.20 24.14
CA GLU A 169 -17.60 9.58 24.37
C GLU A 169 -17.70 8.07 24.68
N ALA A 170 -18.70 7.65 25.46
CA ALA A 170 -18.93 6.24 25.75
C ALA A 170 -19.25 5.43 24.48
N ALA A 171 -19.94 6.01 23.51
CA ALA A 171 -20.21 5.36 22.23
C ALA A 171 -18.93 5.11 21.42
N ILE A 172 -17.97 6.05 21.45
CA ILE A 172 -16.65 5.87 20.82
C ILE A 172 -15.83 4.82 21.58
N ASN A 173 -15.83 4.86 22.91
CA ASN A 173 -15.15 3.85 23.75
C ASN A 173 -15.70 2.42 23.56
N ALA A 174 -16.93 2.27 23.08
CA ALA A 174 -17.52 0.97 22.81
C ALA A 174 -16.95 0.30 21.54
N LEU A 175 -16.26 1.05 20.68
CA LEU A 175 -15.51 0.48 19.55
C LEU A 175 -14.34 -0.31 20.11
N LYS A 176 -14.35 -1.63 19.86
CA LYS A 176 -13.29 -2.54 20.28
C LYS A 176 -12.05 -2.26 19.44
N GLU A 177 -10.89 -2.16 20.09
CA GLU A 177 -9.57 -2.03 19.44
C GLU A 177 -9.55 -0.91 18.39
N MET A 178 -9.57 0.34 18.87
CA MET A 178 -9.44 1.52 18.01
C MET A 178 -8.03 1.60 17.42
N ASP A 179 -7.85 0.94 16.29
CA ASP A 179 -6.66 1.03 15.44
C ASP A 179 -6.88 2.00 14.28
N TYR A 180 -5.81 2.27 13.52
CA TYR A 180 -5.83 3.25 12.43
C TYR A 180 -6.93 2.96 11.38
N PRO A 181 -7.12 1.72 10.89
CA PRO A 181 -8.23 1.40 9.98
C PRO A 181 -9.63 1.66 10.55
N VAL A 182 -9.86 1.38 11.84
CA VAL A 182 -11.14 1.66 12.50
C VAL A 182 -11.35 3.17 12.63
N MET A 183 -10.30 3.91 12.96
CA MET A 183 -10.33 5.38 13.06
C MET A 183 -10.66 6.01 11.71
N ASP A 184 -9.95 5.66 10.64
CA ASP A 184 -10.21 6.16 9.29
C ASP A 184 -11.66 5.90 8.84
N ALA A 185 -12.16 4.70 9.10
CA ALA A 185 -13.51 4.31 8.72
C ALA A 185 -14.57 5.12 9.50
N LEU A 186 -14.32 5.36 10.78
CA LEU A 186 -15.16 6.20 11.61
C LEU A 186 -15.16 7.65 11.13
N ILE A 187 -13.98 8.24 10.88
CA ILE A 187 -13.84 9.61 10.36
C ILE A 187 -14.60 9.76 9.04
N ALA A 188 -14.34 8.85 8.08
CA ALA A 188 -15.02 8.86 6.80
C ALA A 188 -16.55 8.74 6.93
N ALA A 189 -17.04 7.94 7.86
CA ALA A 189 -18.47 7.81 8.11
C ALA A 189 -19.07 9.04 8.78
N LEU A 190 -18.35 9.66 9.73
CA LEU A 190 -18.75 10.90 10.37
C LEU A 190 -18.83 12.04 9.35
N ASP A 191 -17.87 12.15 8.43
CA ASP A 191 -17.90 13.16 7.36
C ASP A 191 -19.11 13.00 6.44
N ASN A 192 -19.39 11.77 6.02
CA ASN A 192 -20.53 11.46 5.16
C ASN A 192 -21.89 11.55 5.89
N GLY A 193 -21.93 11.49 7.22
CA GLY A 193 -23.15 11.46 8.01
C GLY A 193 -23.88 12.81 8.16
N GLY A 194 -23.35 13.89 7.59
CA GLY A 194 -24.00 15.21 7.59
C GLY A 194 -24.28 15.74 9.01
N PRO A 195 -25.40 16.46 9.26
CA PRO A 195 -25.73 16.98 10.59
C PRO A 195 -26.01 15.91 11.65
N ALA A 196 -26.49 14.72 11.26
CA ALA A 196 -26.81 13.62 12.18
C ALA A 196 -25.55 13.09 12.89
N ALA A 197 -24.38 13.19 12.25
CA ALA A 197 -23.10 12.78 12.83
C ALA A 197 -22.55 13.74 13.91
N HIS A 198 -23.23 14.86 14.23
CA HIS A 198 -22.71 15.88 15.16
C HIS A 198 -22.30 15.28 16.52
N ALA A 199 -23.17 14.46 17.14
CA ALA A 199 -22.86 13.82 18.42
C ALA A 199 -21.67 12.86 18.32
N GLY A 200 -21.56 12.11 17.21
CA GLY A 200 -20.42 11.22 16.95
C GLY A 200 -19.10 11.97 16.80
N ARG A 201 -19.08 13.08 16.04
CA ARG A 201 -17.89 13.95 15.91
C ARG A 201 -17.48 14.54 17.26
N ARG A 202 -18.46 14.96 18.06
CA ARG A 202 -18.22 15.47 19.42
C ARG A 202 -17.59 14.39 20.31
N GLY A 203 -18.12 13.17 20.26
CA GLY A 203 -17.56 12.02 20.95
C GLY A 203 -16.12 11.72 20.52
N LEU A 204 -15.83 11.78 19.21
CA LEU A 204 -14.48 11.53 18.69
C LEU A 204 -13.49 12.60 19.16
N ILE A 205 -13.88 13.88 19.17
CA ILE A 205 -13.05 14.97 19.71
C ILE A 205 -12.75 14.73 21.19
N LEU A 206 -13.77 14.40 22.00
CA LEU A 206 -13.58 14.11 23.42
C LEU A 206 -12.64 12.93 23.63
N TRP A 207 -12.80 11.88 22.82
CA TRP A 207 -11.99 10.67 22.90
C TRP A 207 -10.51 10.93 22.55
N SER A 208 -10.27 11.60 21.43
CA SER A 208 -8.93 11.81 20.85
C SER A 208 -8.15 12.97 21.47
N THR A 209 -8.81 13.79 22.30
CA THR A 209 -8.18 14.85 23.09
C THR A 209 -8.19 14.54 24.59
N ASP A 210 -8.35 13.26 24.95
CA ASP A 210 -8.13 12.82 26.33
C ASP A 210 -6.62 12.73 26.63
N PRO A 211 -6.10 13.44 27.67
CA PRO A 211 -4.66 13.46 27.94
C PRO A 211 -4.05 12.08 28.18
N ALA A 212 -4.76 11.19 28.89
CA ALA A 212 -4.23 9.86 29.19
C ALA A 212 -4.12 9.00 27.93
N ARG A 213 -5.11 9.10 27.02
CA ARG A 213 -5.08 8.38 25.73
C ARG A 213 -4.01 8.92 24.80
N VAL A 214 -3.91 10.24 24.63
CA VAL A 214 -2.93 10.85 23.72
C VAL A 214 -1.51 10.50 24.16
N LEU A 215 -1.21 10.59 25.47
CA LEU A 215 0.11 10.23 25.99
C LEU A 215 0.42 8.74 25.83
N ALA A 216 -0.57 7.87 26.01
CA ALA A 216 -0.39 6.42 25.84
C ALA A 216 -0.21 6.01 24.37
N GLN A 217 -0.66 6.83 23.43
CA GLN A 217 -0.70 6.53 22.00
C GLN A 217 0.07 7.56 21.17
N ARG A 218 1.14 8.14 21.72
CA ARG A 218 1.99 9.11 21.02
C ARG A 218 2.46 8.58 19.65
N GLY A 219 2.46 9.44 18.63
CA GLY A 219 2.78 9.09 17.25
C GLY A 219 1.62 8.46 16.48
N ARG A 220 0.38 8.69 16.93
CA ARG A 220 -0.85 8.20 16.29
C ARG A 220 -1.73 9.34 15.79
N GLU A 221 -1.31 10.60 15.92
CA GLU A 221 -1.99 11.75 15.30
C GLU A 221 -3.46 11.91 15.75
N LEU A 222 -3.82 11.41 16.95
CA LEU A 222 -5.21 11.44 17.44
C LEU A 222 -5.80 12.87 17.51
N PRO A 223 -5.06 13.89 18.01
CA PRO A 223 -5.54 15.27 17.94
C PRO A 223 -5.75 15.79 16.51
N GLU A 224 -4.90 15.43 15.55
CA GLU A 224 -5.07 15.77 14.13
C GLU A 224 -6.34 15.15 13.55
N ASP A 225 -6.55 13.85 13.77
CA ASP A 225 -7.77 13.13 13.39
C ASP A 225 -9.04 13.78 13.96
N ALA A 226 -9.00 14.22 15.23
CA ALA A 226 -10.13 14.93 15.82
C ALA A 226 -10.36 16.33 15.24
N PHE A 227 -9.31 17.02 14.80
CA PHE A 227 -9.45 18.31 14.13
C PHE A 227 -10.10 18.16 12.75
N SER A 228 -9.76 17.09 12.04
CA SER A 228 -10.28 16.77 10.70
C SER A 228 -11.81 16.66 10.64
N VAL A 229 -12.49 16.37 11.75
CA VAL A 229 -13.95 16.30 11.80
C VAL A 229 -14.63 17.60 12.24
N THR A 230 -13.88 18.69 12.44
CA THR A 230 -14.45 19.98 12.95
C THR A 230 -14.92 20.94 11.86
N TRP A 231 -14.61 20.69 10.58
CA TRP A 231 -14.76 21.67 9.49
C TRP A 231 -16.18 22.26 9.39
N LEU A 232 -17.20 21.41 9.51
CA LEU A 232 -18.60 21.80 9.31
C LEU A 232 -19.23 22.57 10.49
N ASP A 233 -18.55 22.67 11.64
CA ASP A 233 -19.19 23.19 12.86
C ASP A 233 -18.23 24.02 13.75
N PRO A 234 -18.42 25.35 13.84
CA PRO A 234 -17.64 26.21 14.73
C PRO A 234 -17.65 25.77 16.20
N ALA A 235 -18.75 25.17 16.69
CA ALA A 235 -18.82 24.70 18.07
C ALA A 235 -17.91 23.50 18.32
N LEU A 236 -17.74 22.63 17.33
CA LEU A 236 -16.81 21.50 17.41
C LEU A 236 -15.35 21.98 17.36
N THR A 237 -15.03 22.98 16.54
CA THR A 237 -13.69 23.60 16.55
C THR A 237 -13.38 24.24 17.89
N TRP A 238 -14.34 24.95 18.50
CA TRP A 238 -14.18 25.49 19.86
C TRP A 238 -13.94 24.39 20.91
N LEU A 239 -14.69 23.29 20.83
CA LEU A 239 -14.50 22.15 21.72
C LEU A 239 -13.09 21.56 21.57
N PHE A 240 -12.65 21.34 20.33
CA PHE A 240 -11.31 20.85 20.04
C PHE A 240 -10.26 21.77 20.65
N LEU A 241 -10.27 23.08 20.33
CA LEU A 241 -9.27 24.03 20.79
C LEU A 241 -9.20 24.12 22.32
N ARG A 242 -10.35 24.11 23.00
CA ARG A 242 -10.41 24.14 24.46
C ARG A 242 -9.72 22.93 25.11
N ARG A 243 -9.65 21.79 24.44
CA ARG A 243 -9.05 20.56 24.95
C ARG A 243 -7.62 20.36 24.46
N ALA A 244 -7.39 20.60 23.16
CA ALA A 244 -6.13 20.43 22.46
C ALA A 244 -5.07 21.46 22.89
N HIS A 245 -5.45 22.74 23.06
CA HIS A 245 -4.47 23.79 23.36
C HIS A 245 -3.77 23.61 24.72
N PRO A 246 -4.47 23.34 25.84
CA PRO A 246 -3.79 23.04 27.09
C PRO A 246 -2.90 21.79 27.02
N LEU A 247 -3.27 20.81 26.17
CA LEU A 247 -2.53 19.56 26.02
C LEU A 247 -1.17 19.78 25.35
N ILE A 248 -1.11 20.52 24.22
CA ILE A 248 0.18 20.82 23.57
C ILE A 248 1.06 21.75 24.42
N VAL A 249 0.46 22.68 25.16
CA VAL A 249 1.21 23.56 26.09
C VAL A 249 1.83 22.76 27.24
N ALA A 250 1.11 21.77 27.78
CA ALA A 250 1.61 20.91 28.86
C ALA A 250 2.60 19.85 28.37
N HIS A 251 2.45 19.39 27.12
CA HIS A 251 3.22 18.32 26.52
C HIS A 251 3.74 18.69 25.12
N PRO A 252 4.75 19.60 25.02
CA PRO A 252 5.27 20.06 23.74
C PRO A 252 5.83 18.93 22.85
N GLU A 253 6.23 17.81 23.45
CA GLU A 253 6.73 16.64 22.74
C GLU A 253 5.70 15.98 21.80
N LEU A 254 4.43 16.31 21.97
CA LEU A 254 3.32 15.82 21.14
C LEU A 254 3.12 16.63 19.86
N TRP A 255 3.93 17.66 19.58
CA TRP A 255 3.71 18.59 18.46
C TRP A 255 3.41 17.92 17.11
N ALA A 256 4.00 16.76 16.84
CA ALA A 256 3.81 16.01 15.59
C ALA A 256 2.46 15.25 15.51
N ASP A 257 1.73 15.13 16.62
CA ASP A 257 0.40 14.51 16.67
C ASP A 257 -0.74 15.54 16.50
N PHE A 258 -0.42 16.83 16.36
CA PHE A 258 -1.39 17.92 16.23
C PHE A 258 -1.47 18.46 14.79
N PRO A 259 -2.61 19.09 14.43
CA PRO A 259 -2.80 19.67 13.11
C PRO A 259 -1.67 20.59 12.69
N ASP A 260 -1.28 20.53 11.43
CA ASP A 260 -0.23 21.38 10.92
C ASP A 260 -0.69 22.86 10.81
N TYR A 261 0.28 23.76 10.60
CA TYR A 261 -0.01 25.18 10.45
C TYR A 261 -0.95 25.47 9.27
N LYS A 262 -0.85 24.72 8.16
CA LYS A 262 -1.64 24.95 6.95
C LYS A 262 -3.10 24.59 7.19
N GLU A 263 -3.38 23.50 7.89
CA GLU A 263 -4.72 23.09 8.26
C GLU A 263 -5.38 24.10 9.20
N LEU A 264 -4.64 24.56 10.23
CA LEU A 264 -5.13 25.58 11.13
C LEU A 264 -5.38 26.91 10.41
N HIS A 265 -4.49 27.31 9.50
CA HIS A 265 -4.67 28.52 8.69
C HIS A 265 -5.89 28.40 7.77
N PHE A 266 -6.07 27.26 7.10
CA PHE A 266 -7.24 27.01 6.25
C PHE A 266 -8.54 27.13 7.06
N ALA A 267 -8.57 26.64 8.31
CA ALA A 267 -9.72 26.80 9.20
C ALA A 267 -10.00 28.26 9.61
N MET A 268 -8.98 29.12 9.63
CA MET A 268 -9.17 30.55 9.92
C MET A 268 -9.82 31.30 8.75
N ASP A 269 -9.47 30.92 7.51
CA ASP A 269 -9.98 31.57 6.30
C ASP A 269 -11.44 31.20 6.03
N ASP A 270 -11.86 29.99 6.41
CA ASP A 270 -13.22 29.49 6.23
C ASP A 270 -14.22 30.08 7.23
N LYS A 271 -13.77 30.45 8.44
CA LYS A 271 -14.66 30.82 9.56
C LYS A 271 -14.66 32.33 9.80
N ASN A 272 -15.83 32.97 9.61
CA ASN A 272 -16.03 34.40 9.85
C ASN A 272 -16.29 34.72 11.35
N ASP A 273 -15.46 34.17 12.25
CA ASP A 273 -15.51 34.40 13.70
C ASP A 273 -14.14 34.88 14.21
N PRO A 274 -13.97 36.17 14.54
CA PRO A 274 -12.71 36.73 15.01
C PRO A 274 -12.16 36.08 16.28
N ALA A 275 -13.02 35.64 17.19
CA ALA A 275 -12.60 35.02 18.44
C ALA A 275 -12.08 33.60 18.19
N LEU A 276 -12.75 32.84 17.31
CA LEU A 276 -12.31 31.52 16.91
C LEU A 276 -10.98 31.59 16.15
N ASN A 277 -10.83 32.56 15.25
CA ASN A 277 -9.59 32.75 14.50
C ASN A 277 -8.43 33.15 15.41
N ALA A 278 -8.68 33.94 16.46
CA ALA A 278 -7.65 34.21 17.47
C ALA A 278 -7.25 32.95 18.24
N ALA A 279 -8.19 32.07 18.57
CA ALA A 279 -7.91 30.80 19.25
C ALA A 279 -7.15 29.81 18.35
N LEU A 280 -7.51 29.71 17.07
CA LEU A 280 -6.77 28.93 16.07
C LEU A 280 -5.32 29.43 15.92
N ARG A 281 -5.10 30.75 15.90
CA ARG A 281 -3.73 31.31 15.85
C ARG A 281 -2.93 30.98 17.10
N ALA A 282 -3.54 31.11 18.28
CA ALA A 282 -2.87 30.75 19.53
C ALA A 282 -2.46 29.26 19.55
N MET A 283 -3.30 28.38 18.99
CA MET A 283 -2.96 26.97 18.82
C MET A 283 -1.79 26.78 17.86
N ALA A 284 -1.82 27.43 16.69
CA ALA A 284 -0.75 27.35 15.70
C ALA A 284 0.59 27.84 16.30
N ASP A 285 0.58 28.95 17.03
CA ASP A 285 1.75 29.48 17.72
C ASP A 285 2.28 28.51 18.78
N ALA A 286 1.40 27.85 19.53
CA ALA A 286 1.79 26.85 20.52
C ALA A 286 2.45 25.61 19.87
N ILE A 287 1.94 25.14 18.73
CA ILE A 287 2.54 24.03 17.97
C ILE A 287 3.91 24.43 17.44
N VAL A 288 4.03 25.61 16.81
CA VAL A 288 5.32 26.12 16.31
C VAL A 288 6.35 26.23 17.45
N GLN A 289 5.92 26.73 18.61
CA GLN A 289 6.76 26.80 19.82
C GLN A 289 7.16 25.42 20.37
N ALA A 290 6.37 24.39 20.11
CA ALA A 290 6.65 23.01 20.48
C ALA A 290 7.54 22.27 19.47
N THR A 291 7.53 22.69 18.18
CA THR A 291 8.39 22.12 17.13
C THR A 291 9.88 22.35 17.40
N PRO A 292 10.76 21.34 17.29
CA PRO A 292 12.21 21.49 17.46
C PRO A 292 12.83 22.50 16.48
N GLU A 293 13.80 23.30 16.94
CA GLU A 293 14.41 24.38 16.13
C GLU A 293 14.93 23.94 14.75
N HIS A 294 15.59 22.78 14.68
CA HIS A 294 16.13 22.24 13.42
C HIS A 294 15.07 21.85 12.38
N LEU A 295 13.80 21.73 12.78
CA LEU A 295 12.67 21.46 11.88
C LEU A 295 11.87 22.71 11.53
N ARG A 296 12.05 23.82 12.28
CA ARG A 296 11.37 25.09 11.99
C ARG A 296 11.89 25.76 10.71
N ASP A 297 13.18 25.57 10.42
CA ASP A 297 13.85 26.25 9.31
C ASP A 297 13.48 25.66 7.93
N ASP A 298 13.17 24.35 7.85
CA ASP A 298 12.78 23.69 6.59
C ASP A 298 11.40 24.16 6.09
N ASP A 299 10.45 24.41 7.00
CA ASP A 299 9.14 24.93 6.60
C ASP A 299 9.17 26.43 6.27
N SER A 300 10.05 27.22 6.90
CA SER A 300 10.23 28.64 6.59
C SER A 300 10.70 28.89 5.15
N ASN A 301 11.47 27.95 4.58
CA ASN A 301 11.96 28.03 3.20
C ASN A 301 10.87 27.69 2.17
N SER A 302 9.83 26.96 2.58
CA SER A 302 8.62 26.72 1.78
C SER A 302 7.63 27.89 1.83
N MET A 303 7.74 28.77 2.84
CA MET A 303 6.91 29.98 2.99
C MET A 303 7.40 31.17 2.15
N THR A 304 8.62 31.14 1.60
CA THR A 304 9.17 32.24 0.77
C THR A 304 8.93 32.10 -0.75
N VAL A 305 8.36 31.01 -1.25
CA VAL A 305 8.05 30.85 -2.69
C VAL A 305 6.62 31.31 -3.00
N GLY A 306 6.33 32.57 -2.67
CA GLY A 306 5.06 33.24 -3.00
C GLY A 306 5.21 34.73 -3.26
N GLY A 307 6.45 35.25 -3.31
CA GLY A 307 6.73 36.66 -3.54
C GLY A 307 7.72 36.87 -4.69
N HIS A 308 7.24 37.53 -5.75
CA HIS A 308 7.99 38.21 -6.83
C HIS A 308 8.58 37.28 -7.92
N THR A 309 8.50 37.54 -9.23
CA THR A 309 8.33 38.79 -10.02
C THR A 309 8.24 38.46 -11.52
N GLY A 310 7.55 39.30 -12.29
CA GLY A 310 7.78 39.53 -13.74
C GLY A 310 6.83 38.78 -14.68
N ALA A 311 6.12 39.39 -15.62
CA ALA A 311 6.11 40.76 -16.15
C ALA A 311 4.72 41.06 -16.73
#